data_AF-A0A8H7GIZ0-F1
#
_entry.id   AF-A0A8H7GIZ0-F1
#
_cell.length_a   1.000
_cell.length_b   1.000
_cell.length_c   1.000
_cell.angle_alpha   90.00
_cell.angle_beta   90.00
_cell.angle_gamma   90.00
#
_symmetry.space_group_name_H-M   'P 1'
#
loop_
_entity.id
_entity.type
_entity.pdbx_description
1 polymer ?
#
loop_
_entity_poly.entity_id
_entity_poly.type
_entity_poly.pdbx_seq_one_letter_code
_entity_poly.pdbx_strand_id
1 'polypeptide(L)'
;MPDAAELKKLVKQLQTTSTDQDILTILKTLKTDFQVNEAILRESKAGLAVGKLRAHSSKEVADLAKEVVKKWKTEVEKAKGGAKGPTGKAPSRKPSMTPAPATPVSANASKTEVRTAKSDGISISATKDKTRDKCAELIYDGLALDSSYPSDLILKRAVAIEAEVEKNCGGTSQEYKAKIRSLFVNLKDKNNPGLRESVVSGDISAVRFSSMTSQEMASEERKAADSKIKEQNFQSSLGAGEQQAETDAFQCGRCKQRKCRYRQAQTRSADEPMTTFVTCTNCNNRWKFS
;
A
#
# COMPACT_ATOMS: atom_id res chain seq x y z
N MET A 1 13.06 16.28 36.47
CA MET A 1 12.41 15.96 35.18
C MET A 1 12.39 14.44 35.05
N PRO A 2 11.33 13.80 34.54
CA PRO A 2 11.34 12.36 34.32
C PRO A 2 12.23 12.02 33.11
N ASP A 3 13.43 11.48 33.37
CA ASP A 3 14.45 11.33 32.34
C ASP A 3 14.17 10.13 31.42
N ALA A 4 14.10 10.41 30.11
CA ALA A 4 13.94 9.37 29.09
C ALA A 4 15.06 8.31 29.12
N ALA A 5 16.21 8.63 29.70
CA ALA A 5 17.31 7.71 29.95
C ALA A 5 16.96 6.60 30.97
N GLU A 6 16.21 6.91 32.02
CA GLU A 6 15.79 5.92 33.03
C GLU A 6 14.70 5.00 32.47
N LEU A 7 13.74 5.56 31.74
CA LEU A 7 12.72 4.77 31.06
C LEU A 7 13.35 3.79 30.04
N LYS A 8 14.42 4.19 29.34
CA LYS A 8 15.20 3.29 28.46
C LYS A 8 15.89 2.15 29.23
N LYS A 9 16.43 2.41 30.43
CA LYS A 9 17.03 1.36 31.28
C LYS A 9 15.98 0.33 31.71
N LEU A 10 14.83 0.79 32.21
CA LEU A 10 13.71 -0.08 32.62
C LEU A 10 13.15 -0.89 31.44
N VAL A 11 13.05 -0.30 30.24
CA VAL A 11 12.65 -1.00 29.02
C VAL A 11 13.65 -2.08 28.61
N LYS A 12 14.95 -1.84 28.78
CA LYS A 12 15.99 -2.84 28.50
C LYS A 12 15.93 -4.00 29.52
N GLN A 13 15.66 -3.71 30.78
CA GLN A 13 15.45 -4.73 31.81
C GLN A 13 14.20 -5.57 31.50
N LEU A 14 13.05 -4.95 31.18
CA LEU A 14 11.83 -5.64 30.72
C LEU A 14 12.01 -6.56 29.50
N GLN A 15 13.06 -6.37 28.69
CA GLN A 15 13.36 -7.21 27.53
C GLN A 15 14.37 -8.33 27.84
N THR A 16 15.09 -8.22 28.96
CA THR A 16 16.17 -9.15 29.35
C THR A 16 15.73 -10.10 30.47
N THR A 17 14.78 -9.67 31.30
CA THR A 17 14.31 -10.43 32.46
C THR A 17 13.22 -11.44 32.10
N SER A 18 13.44 -12.71 32.45
CA SER A 18 12.53 -13.84 32.15
C SER A 18 11.60 -14.23 33.30
N THR A 19 11.67 -13.53 34.44
CA THR A 19 10.95 -13.83 35.69
C THR A 19 9.70 -12.96 35.82
N ASP A 20 8.52 -13.60 35.88
CA ASP A 20 7.22 -12.92 35.95
C ASP A 20 7.12 -11.90 37.10
N GLN A 21 7.68 -12.20 38.28
CA GLN A 21 7.64 -11.31 39.45
C GLN A 21 8.43 -10.02 39.26
N ASP A 22 9.55 -10.07 38.53
CA ASP A 22 10.36 -8.89 38.23
C ASP A 22 9.70 -8.05 37.14
N ILE A 23 9.09 -8.68 36.13
CA ILE A 23 8.26 -8.00 35.13
C ILE A 23 7.07 -7.28 35.81
N LEU A 24 6.38 -7.92 36.75
CA LEU A 24 5.31 -7.32 37.56
C LEU A 24 5.82 -6.13 38.39
N THR A 25 7.02 -6.23 38.96
CA THR A 25 7.63 -5.15 39.76
C THR A 25 7.98 -3.95 38.89
N ILE A 26 8.65 -4.16 37.75
CA ILE A 26 9.00 -3.07 36.82
C ILE A 26 7.74 -2.43 36.23
N LEU A 27 6.68 -3.22 35.93
CA LEU A 27 5.39 -2.68 35.49
C LEU A 27 4.68 -1.83 36.56
N LYS A 28 4.87 -2.11 37.85
CA LYS A 28 4.37 -1.28 38.95
C LYS A 28 5.15 0.03 39.05
N THR A 29 6.49 0.00 39.02
CA THR A 29 7.36 1.19 38.97
C THR A 29 7.01 2.11 37.79
N LEU A 30 6.82 1.54 36.59
CA LEU A 30 6.39 2.29 35.39
C LEU A 30 4.97 2.87 35.48
N LYS A 31 4.14 2.39 36.41
CA LYS A 31 2.76 2.84 36.64
C LYS A 31 2.68 3.97 37.68
N THR A 32 3.61 4.04 38.62
CA THR A 32 3.64 5.03 39.71
C THR A 32 4.56 6.21 39.39
N ASP A 33 5.75 5.96 38.86
CA ASP A 33 6.87 6.92 38.98
C ASP A 33 7.04 7.80 37.73
N PHE A 34 6.36 7.47 36.63
CA PHE A 34 6.55 8.13 35.33
C PHE A 34 5.26 8.75 34.77
N GLN A 35 5.22 10.09 34.77
CA GLN A 35 4.30 10.86 33.91
C GLN A 35 4.85 10.89 32.49
N VAL A 36 4.36 10.01 31.63
CA VAL A 36 4.93 9.80 30.29
C VAL A 36 4.23 10.65 29.23
N ASN A 37 4.96 11.61 28.67
CA ASN A 37 4.52 12.44 27.55
C ASN A 37 4.90 11.80 26.18
N GLU A 38 4.27 12.23 25.07
CA GLU A 38 4.43 11.58 23.75
C GLU A 38 5.89 11.55 23.26
N ALA A 39 6.64 12.63 23.48
CA ALA A 39 8.07 12.69 23.15
C ALA A 39 8.87 11.57 23.84
N ILE A 40 8.61 11.35 25.14
CA ILE A 40 9.28 10.33 25.95
C ILE A 40 8.90 8.92 25.47
N LEU A 41 7.64 8.67 25.07
CA LEU A 41 7.22 7.38 24.48
C LEU A 41 7.93 7.07 23.16
N ARG A 42 8.07 8.07 22.28
CA ARG A 42 8.75 7.92 21.00
C ARG A 42 10.24 7.66 21.18
N GLU A 43 10.90 8.39 22.09
CA GLU A 43 12.34 8.29 22.31
C GLU A 43 12.76 7.00 23.04
N SER A 44 11.98 6.59 24.05
CA SER A 44 12.27 5.39 24.85
C SER A 44 11.86 4.07 24.19
N LYS A 45 10.93 4.11 23.21
CA LYS A 45 10.23 2.95 22.64
C LYS A 45 9.44 2.12 23.69
N ALA A 46 9.21 2.66 24.90
CA ALA A 46 8.53 1.95 25.99
C ALA A 46 7.13 1.46 25.61
N GLY A 47 6.40 2.24 24.82
CA GLY A 47 5.06 1.89 24.32
C GLY A 47 5.03 0.61 23.46
N LEU A 48 6.13 0.26 22.77
CA LEU A 48 6.22 -1.00 22.03
C LEU A 48 6.56 -2.17 22.96
N ALA A 49 7.46 -1.98 23.93
CA ALA A 49 7.87 -3.02 24.87
C ALA A 49 6.69 -3.43 25.78
N VAL A 50 6.09 -2.48 26.50
CA VAL A 50 4.87 -2.72 27.30
C VAL A 50 3.69 -3.13 26.40
N GLY A 51 3.68 -2.63 25.16
CA GLY A 51 2.70 -3.02 24.14
C GLY A 51 2.64 -4.52 23.86
N LYS A 52 3.80 -5.22 23.86
CA LYS A 52 3.94 -6.68 23.70
C LYS A 52 3.48 -7.45 24.95
N LEU A 53 3.79 -6.95 26.15
CA LEU A 53 3.46 -7.61 27.42
C LEU A 53 1.95 -7.76 27.66
N ARG A 54 1.09 -7.05 26.90
CA ARG A 54 -0.38 -7.24 26.93
C ARG A 54 -0.86 -8.61 26.44
N ALA A 55 0.02 -9.38 25.78
CA ALA A 55 -0.22 -10.75 25.34
C ALA A 55 0.71 -11.77 26.05
N HIS A 56 1.23 -11.42 27.23
CA HIS A 56 2.07 -12.34 28.02
C HIS A 56 1.27 -13.54 28.54
N SER A 57 1.96 -14.65 28.82
CA SER A 57 1.38 -15.90 29.36
C SER A 57 0.73 -15.70 30.73
N SER A 58 1.36 -14.91 31.61
CA SER A 58 0.79 -14.50 32.89
C SER A 58 -0.32 -13.46 32.69
N LYS A 59 -1.52 -13.81 33.15
CA LYS A 59 -2.71 -12.93 33.11
C LYS A 59 -2.49 -11.63 33.90
N GLU A 60 -1.81 -11.70 35.03
CA GLU A 60 -1.53 -10.53 35.89
C GLU A 60 -0.58 -9.53 35.19
N VAL A 61 0.46 -10.04 34.53
CA VAL A 61 1.37 -9.22 33.70
C VAL A 61 0.60 -8.58 32.55
N ALA A 62 -0.24 -9.35 31.86
CA ALA A 62 -1.01 -8.88 30.72
C ALA A 62 -2.03 -7.79 31.11
N ASP A 63 -2.70 -7.92 32.26
CA ASP A 63 -3.70 -6.96 32.71
C ASP A 63 -3.07 -5.67 33.26
N LEU A 64 -1.96 -5.75 34.00
CA LEU A 64 -1.17 -4.57 34.37
C LEU A 64 -0.60 -3.83 33.15
N ALA A 65 -0.07 -4.54 32.15
CA ALA A 65 0.41 -3.94 30.91
C ALA A 65 -0.72 -3.23 30.13
N LYS A 66 -1.95 -3.78 30.13
CA LYS A 66 -3.13 -3.12 29.55
C LYS A 66 -3.49 -1.83 30.29
N GLU A 67 -3.39 -1.83 31.62
CA GLU A 67 -3.69 -0.64 32.44
C GLU A 67 -2.66 0.48 32.21
N VAL A 68 -1.36 0.16 32.20
CA VAL A 68 -0.28 1.12 31.92
C VAL A 68 -0.48 1.76 30.54
N VAL A 69 -0.77 0.96 29.50
CA VAL A 69 -1.04 1.48 28.15
C VAL A 69 -2.31 2.34 28.10
N LYS A 70 -3.35 2.06 28.90
CA LYS A 70 -4.52 2.93 29.01
C LYS A 70 -4.15 4.29 29.62
N LYS A 71 -3.39 4.31 30.73
CA LYS A 71 -2.94 5.55 31.40
C LYS A 71 -2.06 6.40 30.50
N TRP A 72 -1.11 5.80 29.78
CA TRP A 72 -0.26 6.53 28.85
C TRP A 72 -1.04 7.12 27.67
N LYS A 73 -2.09 6.43 27.17
CA LYS A 73 -2.99 7.01 26.17
C LYS A 73 -3.76 8.22 26.71
N THR A 74 -4.31 8.15 27.92
CA THR A 74 -5.07 9.27 28.49
C THR A 74 -4.21 10.50 28.76
N GLU A 75 -2.97 10.33 29.24
CA GLU A 75 -2.07 11.47 29.46
C GLU A 75 -1.58 12.09 28.14
N VAL A 76 -1.32 11.31 27.08
CA VAL A 76 -0.98 11.84 25.75
C VAL A 76 -2.12 12.63 25.12
N GLU A 77 -3.36 12.14 25.21
CA GLU A 77 -4.54 12.87 24.70
C GLU A 77 -4.81 14.15 25.50
N LYS A 78 -4.64 14.09 26.83
CA LYS A 78 -4.75 15.25 27.73
C LYS A 78 -3.68 16.32 27.44
N ALA A 79 -2.45 15.90 27.12
CA ALA A 79 -1.38 16.81 26.71
C ALA A 79 -1.66 17.51 25.35
N LYS A 80 -2.44 16.88 24.46
CA LYS A 80 -2.86 17.48 23.17
C LYS A 80 -3.98 18.50 23.30
N GLY A 81 -4.81 18.41 24.35
CA GLY A 81 -5.96 19.30 24.57
C GLY A 81 -5.62 20.72 25.03
N GLY A 82 -4.35 21.02 25.35
CA GLY A 82 -3.95 22.24 26.07
C GLY A 82 -3.72 23.52 25.27
N ALA A 83 -3.88 23.52 23.94
CA ALA A 83 -3.41 24.60 23.07
C ALA A 83 -4.52 25.31 22.27
N LYS A 84 -5.34 26.15 22.93
CA LYS A 84 -6.10 27.24 22.27
C LYS A 84 -6.19 28.49 23.15
N GLY A 85 -5.58 29.59 22.68
CA GLY A 85 -5.78 30.96 23.17
C GLY A 85 -6.63 31.80 22.19
N PRO A 86 -7.19 32.96 22.61
CA PRO A 86 -8.41 33.50 22.00
C PRO A 86 -8.32 34.92 21.40
N THR A 87 -9.31 35.29 20.58
CA THR A 87 -9.89 36.63 20.22
C THR A 87 -10.65 36.47 18.89
N GLY A 88 -11.68 37.24 18.47
CA GLY A 88 -12.49 38.33 19.02
C GLY A 88 -13.65 38.61 18.01
N LYS A 89 -14.80 39.18 18.41
CA LYS A 89 -16.06 39.21 17.59
C LYS A 89 -16.35 40.54 16.85
N ALA A 90 -16.97 40.42 15.67
CA ALA A 90 -18.02 41.30 15.08
C ALA A 90 -17.61 42.74 14.62
N PRO A 91 -18.42 43.52 13.85
CA PRO A 91 -19.84 43.33 13.48
C PRO A 91 -20.32 43.61 12.01
N SER A 92 -21.32 42.81 11.59
CA SER A 92 -22.68 43.16 11.09
C SER A 92 -23.00 44.17 9.94
N ARG A 93 -23.80 43.71 8.95
CA ARG A 93 -25.15 44.26 8.55
C ARG A 93 -25.91 43.37 7.53
N LYS A 94 -27.26 43.39 7.54
CA LYS A 94 -28.22 42.75 6.58
C LYS A 94 -28.87 43.83 5.66
N PRO A 95 -29.56 43.51 4.54
CA PRO A 95 -30.98 43.02 4.48
C PRO A 95 -31.17 41.79 3.53
N SER A 96 -32.08 40.81 3.69
CA SER A 96 -33.57 40.76 3.78
C SER A 96 -34.33 40.85 2.43
N MET A 97 -34.93 39.72 1.96
CA MET A 97 -36.39 39.49 1.69
C MET A 97 -36.70 38.32 0.71
N THR A 98 -37.30 37.24 1.24
CA THR A 98 -38.43 36.35 0.77
C THR A 98 -38.83 36.13 -0.72
N PRO A 99 -39.55 35.03 -1.11
CA PRO A 99 -40.22 33.98 -0.29
C PRO A 99 -39.93 32.49 -0.67
N ALA A 100 -40.61 31.58 0.06
CA ALA A 100 -40.54 30.11 0.09
C ALA A 100 -41.25 29.40 -1.10
N PRO A 101 -41.34 28.04 -1.19
CA PRO A 101 -40.91 26.96 -0.27
C PRO A 101 -39.91 25.96 -0.93
N ALA A 102 -39.53 24.79 -0.39
CA ALA A 102 -40.03 23.99 0.75
C ALA A 102 -38.91 23.20 1.49
N THR A 103 -39.31 22.31 2.40
CA THR A 103 -38.51 21.38 3.23
C THR A 103 -39.31 20.06 3.43
N PRO A 104 -38.81 18.96 4.07
CA PRO A 104 -37.59 18.76 4.89
C PRO A 104 -36.80 17.46 4.51
N VAL A 105 -35.79 16.91 5.21
CA VAL A 105 -35.27 17.06 6.59
C VAL A 105 -33.76 16.74 6.67
N SER A 106 -33.08 17.42 7.61
CA SER A 106 -31.98 16.91 8.45
C SER A 106 -30.76 16.19 7.82
N ALA A 107 -29.73 16.96 7.45
CA ALA A 107 -28.37 16.46 7.36
C ALA A 107 -27.74 16.40 8.76
N ASN A 108 -27.76 15.22 9.40
CA ASN A 108 -27.02 15.00 10.65
C ASN A 108 -25.60 14.50 10.33
N ALA A 109 -24.59 15.32 10.60
CA ALA A 109 -23.19 14.98 10.40
C ALA A 109 -22.70 14.00 11.48
N SER A 110 -23.11 12.74 11.39
CA SER A 110 -22.60 11.63 12.19
C SER A 110 -21.41 10.95 11.52
N LYS A 111 -20.46 10.47 12.35
CA LYS A 111 -19.23 9.75 11.98
C LYS A 111 -19.44 8.80 10.79
N THR A 112 -18.45 8.74 9.89
CA THR A 112 -18.37 7.76 8.80
C THR A 112 -18.30 6.33 9.36
N GLU A 113 -19.47 5.75 9.64
CA GLU A 113 -19.60 4.32 9.88
C GLU A 113 -19.55 3.60 8.53
N VAL A 114 -18.66 2.62 8.44
CA VAL A 114 -18.40 1.88 7.20
C VAL A 114 -19.61 1.03 6.85
N ARG A 115 -20.29 1.36 5.74
CA ARG A 115 -21.44 0.56 5.29
C ARG A 115 -20.99 -0.81 4.83
N THR A 116 -21.75 -1.81 5.24
CA THR A 116 -21.49 -3.25 5.13
C THR A 116 -22.84 -3.93 4.90
N ALA A 117 -22.91 -5.10 4.26
CA ALA A 117 -24.16 -5.87 4.11
C ALA A 117 -24.90 -6.06 5.46
N LYS A 118 -24.11 -6.21 6.53
CA LYS A 118 -24.59 -6.33 7.92
C LYS A 118 -25.11 -5.02 8.54
N SER A 119 -24.60 -3.84 8.17
CA SER A 119 -25.16 -2.56 8.65
C SER A 119 -26.47 -2.25 7.94
N ASP A 120 -26.58 -2.63 6.68
CA ASP A 120 -27.71 -2.31 5.82
C ASP A 120 -28.84 -3.36 5.93
N GLY A 121 -28.64 -4.42 6.73
CA GLY A 121 -29.63 -5.48 6.99
C GLY A 121 -29.82 -6.49 5.85
N ILE A 122 -28.86 -6.58 4.93
CA ILE A 122 -29.00 -7.27 3.65
C ILE A 122 -28.48 -8.70 3.73
N SER A 123 -29.40 -9.65 3.62
CA SER A 123 -29.08 -11.07 3.43
C SER A 123 -29.16 -11.39 1.94
N ILE A 124 -28.02 -11.57 1.28
CA ILE A 124 -28.00 -12.02 -0.12
C ILE A 124 -28.22 -13.53 -0.12
N SER A 125 -29.45 -13.96 -0.40
CA SER A 125 -29.82 -15.36 -0.67
C SER A 125 -30.38 -15.48 -2.09
N ALA A 126 -29.70 -14.84 -3.05
CA ALA A 126 -30.11 -14.80 -4.45
C ALA A 126 -29.74 -16.09 -5.19
N THR A 127 -28.76 -16.84 -4.67
CA THR A 127 -28.22 -18.04 -5.31
C THR A 127 -28.54 -19.27 -4.46
N LYS A 128 -28.71 -20.43 -5.10
CA LYS A 128 -28.95 -21.69 -4.38
C LYS A 128 -27.70 -22.22 -3.62
N ASP A 129 -26.57 -21.51 -3.73
CA ASP A 129 -25.27 -21.88 -3.15
C ASP A 129 -24.80 -20.90 -2.07
N LYS A 130 -24.73 -21.38 -0.82
CA LYS A 130 -24.22 -20.62 0.35
C LYS A 130 -22.80 -20.04 0.17
N THR A 131 -22.02 -20.57 -0.77
CA THR A 131 -20.68 -20.06 -1.08
C THR A 131 -20.77 -18.85 -2.02
N ARG A 132 -21.67 -18.89 -2.99
CA ARG A 132 -21.90 -17.80 -3.96
C ARG A 132 -22.56 -16.60 -3.30
N ASP A 133 -23.55 -16.84 -2.44
CA ASP A 133 -24.16 -15.83 -1.57
C ASP A 133 -23.13 -15.06 -0.73
N LYS A 134 -22.22 -15.77 -0.02
CA LYS A 134 -21.13 -15.15 0.74
C LYS A 134 -20.11 -14.40 -0.13
N CYS A 135 -19.92 -14.83 -1.37
CA CYS A 135 -19.07 -14.15 -2.32
C CYS A 135 -19.72 -12.85 -2.83
N ALA A 136 -21.03 -12.85 -3.08
CA ALA A 136 -21.81 -11.64 -3.39
C ALA A 136 -21.85 -10.68 -2.19
N GLU A 137 -22.02 -11.18 -0.94
CA GLU A 137 -21.92 -10.39 0.29
C GLU A 137 -20.56 -9.69 0.40
N LEU A 138 -19.47 -10.42 0.11
CA LEU A 138 -18.12 -9.91 0.15
C LEU A 138 -17.85 -8.87 -0.95
N ILE A 139 -18.45 -9.00 -2.15
CA ILE A 139 -18.41 -7.93 -3.18
C ILE A 139 -19.27 -6.72 -2.75
N TYR A 140 -20.45 -6.93 -2.14
CA TYR A 140 -21.28 -5.86 -1.61
C TYR A 140 -20.51 -5.03 -0.57
N ASP A 141 -19.86 -5.68 0.40
CA ASP A 141 -19.02 -5.01 1.42
C ASP A 141 -17.90 -4.16 0.80
N GLY A 142 -17.31 -4.62 -0.31
CA GLY A 142 -16.29 -3.88 -1.06
C GLY A 142 -16.82 -2.63 -1.76
N LEU A 143 -18.07 -2.66 -2.23
CA LEU A 143 -18.73 -1.52 -2.89
C LEU A 143 -19.37 -0.56 -1.87
N ALA A 144 -19.93 -1.08 -0.78
CA ALA A 144 -20.67 -0.31 0.22
C ALA A 144 -19.80 0.69 0.98
N LEU A 145 -18.55 0.31 1.26
CA LEU A 145 -17.60 0.89 2.21
C LEU A 145 -17.59 2.43 2.32
N ASP A 146 -17.49 3.12 1.17
CA ASP A 146 -17.48 4.59 1.07
C ASP A 146 -18.58 5.12 0.11
N SER A 147 -19.61 4.34 -0.17
CA SER A 147 -20.65 4.69 -1.16
C SER A 147 -21.85 5.42 -0.55
N SER A 148 -22.31 6.47 -1.22
CA SER A 148 -23.59 7.15 -0.91
C SER A 148 -24.80 6.61 -1.70
N TYR A 149 -24.58 5.62 -2.58
CA TYR A 149 -25.59 5.03 -3.45
C TYR A 149 -26.59 4.14 -2.68
N PRO A 150 -27.84 4.01 -3.14
CA PRO A 150 -28.84 3.16 -2.48
C PRO A 150 -28.42 1.68 -2.49
N SER A 151 -28.68 1.00 -1.38
CA SER A 151 -28.31 -0.41 -1.16
C SER A 151 -28.83 -1.38 -2.21
N ASP A 152 -30.06 -1.20 -2.69
CA ASP A 152 -30.65 -2.00 -3.77
C ASP A 152 -29.82 -1.96 -5.07
N LEU A 153 -29.29 -0.80 -5.44
CA LEU A 153 -28.45 -0.65 -6.64
C LEU A 153 -27.10 -1.35 -6.45
N ILE A 154 -26.49 -1.22 -5.26
CA ILE A 154 -25.23 -1.90 -4.91
C ILE A 154 -25.42 -3.42 -4.92
N LEU A 155 -26.54 -3.93 -4.38
CA LEU A 155 -26.88 -5.35 -4.42
C LEU A 155 -27.05 -5.86 -5.86
N LYS A 156 -27.79 -5.13 -6.71
CA LYS A 156 -27.94 -5.47 -8.13
C LYS A 156 -26.59 -5.54 -8.86
N ARG A 157 -25.66 -4.63 -8.56
CA ARG A 157 -24.29 -4.65 -9.11
C ARG A 157 -23.47 -5.81 -8.56
N ALA A 158 -23.50 -6.06 -7.25
CA ALA A 158 -22.76 -7.16 -6.62
C ALA A 158 -23.18 -8.55 -7.14
N VAL A 159 -24.49 -8.80 -7.27
CA VAL A 159 -25.02 -10.05 -7.84
C VAL A 159 -24.67 -10.19 -9.33
N ALA A 160 -24.72 -9.10 -10.11
CA ALA A 160 -24.30 -9.14 -11.51
C ALA A 160 -22.80 -9.46 -11.67
N ILE A 161 -21.93 -8.86 -10.83
CA ILE A 161 -20.49 -9.15 -10.84
C ILE A 161 -20.23 -10.61 -10.45
N GLU A 162 -20.89 -11.12 -9.41
CA GLU A 162 -20.76 -12.51 -8.97
C GLU A 162 -21.13 -13.48 -10.10
N ALA A 163 -22.27 -13.25 -10.76
CA ALA A 163 -22.73 -14.09 -11.87
C ALA A 163 -21.76 -14.07 -13.08
N GLU A 164 -21.17 -12.93 -13.42
CA GLU A 164 -20.15 -12.87 -14.49
C GLU A 164 -18.81 -13.52 -14.08
N VAL A 165 -18.45 -13.50 -12.80
CA VAL A 165 -17.26 -14.22 -12.32
C VAL A 165 -17.49 -15.73 -12.29
N GLU A 166 -18.68 -16.20 -11.94
CA GLU A 166 -19.03 -17.63 -12.05
C GLU A 166 -18.90 -18.11 -13.51
N LYS A 167 -19.53 -17.41 -14.46
CA LYS A 167 -19.48 -17.75 -15.90
C LYS A 167 -18.03 -17.86 -16.41
N ASN A 168 -17.18 -16.88 -16.05
CA ASN A 168 -15.78 -16.86 -16.48
C ASN A 168 -14.93 -17.96 -15.83
N CYS A 169 -15.25 -18.40 -14.62
CA CYS A 169 -14.50 -19.43 -13.89
C CYS A 169 -15.09 -20.85 -13.99
N GLY A 170 -16.24 -21.04 -14.66
CA GLY A 170 -16.87 -22.35 -14.82
C GLY A 170 -17.41 -22.99 -13.54
N GLY A 171 -17.68 -22.18 -12.50
CA GLY A 171 -18.28 -22.63 -11.23
C GLY A 171 -17.48 -22.28 -9.97
N THR A 172 -17.89 -22.84 -8.82
CA THR A 172 -17.44 -22.50 -7.45
C THR A 172 -16.03 -23.04 -7.10
N SER A 173 -15.10 -22.95 -8.05
CA SER A 173 -13.68 -23.36 -7.94
C SER A 173 -12.92 -22.55 -6.87
N GLN A 174 -11.73 -23.05 -6.49
CA GLN A 174 -10.74 -22.27 -5.74
C GLN A 174 -10.31 -21.01 -6.51
N GLU A 175 -10.29 -21.07 -7.85
CA GLU A 175 -9.96 -19.95 -8.73
C GLU A 175 -11.03 -18.85 -8.67
N TYR A 176 -12.31 -19.22 -8.76
CA TYR A 176 -13.45 -18.34 -8.52
C TYR A 176 -13.33 -17.63 -7.14
N LYS A 177 -13.04 -18.38 -6.07
CA LYS A 177 -12.81 -17.82 -4.73
C LYS A 177 -11.56 -16.94 -4.65
N ALA A 178 -10.54 -17.16 -5.47
CA ALA A 178 -9.36 -16.32 -5.54
C ALA A 178 -9.63 -15.02 -6.31
N LYS A 179 -10.35 -15.09 -7.43
CA LYS A 179 -10.77 -13.94 -8.23
C LYS A 179 -11.71 -13.02 -7.45
N ILE A 180 -12.70 -13.55 -6.74
CA ILE A 180 -13.58 -12.70 -5.92
C ILE A 180 -12.83 -12.02 -4.76
N ARG A 181 -11.87 -12.71 -4.13
CA ARG A 181 -11.00 -12.08 -3.13
C ARG A 181 -10.11 -10.99 -3.72
N SER A 182 -9.56 -11.14 -4.93
CA SER A 182 -8.74 -10.11 -5.56
C SER A 182 -9.57 -8.90 -6.02
N LEU A 183 -10.75 -9.12 -6.60
CA LEU A 183 -11.71 -8.06 -6.90
C LEU A 183 -12.08 -7.26 -5.65
N PHE A 184 -12.40 -7.93 -4.54
CA PHE A 184 -12.69 -7.28 -3.27
C PHE A 184 -11.53 -6.49 -2.69
N VAL A 185 -10.30 -7.01 -2.73
CA VAL A 185 -9.14 -6.27 -2.23
C VAL A 185 -8.91 -4.99 -3.03
N ASN A 186 -9.10 -5.04 -4.36
CA ASN A 186 -9.01 -3.86 -5.22
C ASN A 186 -10.15 -2.86 -4.97
N LEU A 187 -11.38 -3.31 -4.77
CA LEU A 187 -12.51 -2.43 -4.39
C LEU A 187 -12.32 -1.80 -3.00
N LYS A 188 -11.70 -2.54 -2.06
CA LYS A 188 -11.42 -2.06 -0.70
C LYS A 188 -10.24 -1.10 -0.61
N ASP A 189 -9.50 -0.86 -1.70
CA ASP A 189 -8.40 0.10 -1.67
C ASP A 189 -8.94 1.51 -1.39
N LYS A 190 -8.34 2.20 -0.42
CA LYS A 190 -8.68 3.57 -0.06
C LYS A 190 -8.06 4.58 -1.02
N ASN A 191 -7.00 4.17 -1.72
CA ASN A 191 -6.27 5.01 -2.68
C ASN A 191 -6.95 5.05 -4.06
N ASN A 192 -8.01 4.27 -4.29
CA ASN A 192 -8.77 4.27 -5.54
C ASN A 192 -10.30 4.27 -5.30
N PRO A 193 -10.89 5.34 -4.74
CA PRO A 193 -12.33 5.45 -4.57
C PRO A 193 -13.08 5.48 -5.91
N GLY A 194 -12.46 6.04 -6.96
CA GLY A 194 -13.04 6.15 -8.30
C GLY A 194 -13.40 4.80 -8.92
N LEU A 195 -12.63 3.74 -8.67
CA LEU A 195 -12.98 2.39 -9.13
C LEU A 195 -14.34 1.91 -8.58
N ARG A 196 -14.62 2.14 -7.29
CA ARG A 196 -15.91 1.78 -6.69
C ARG A 196 -17.03 2.58 -7.32
N GLU A 197 -16.83 3.89 -7.47
CA GLU A 197 -17.82 4.77 -8.08
C GLU A 197 -18.14 4.34 -9.52
N SER A 198 -17.14 4.14 -10.38
CA SER A 198 -17.31 3.71 -11.77
C SER A 198 -17.99 2.34 -11.93
N VAL A 199 -17.85 1.44 -10.95
CA VAL A 199 -18.53 0.12 -10.94
C VAL A 199 -19.99 0.25 -10.48
N VAL A 200 -20.29 1.18 -9.57
CA VAL A 200 -21.65 1.42 -9.08
C VAL A 200 -22.47 2.23 -10.10
N SER A 201 -21.91 3.33 -10.63
CA SER A 201 -22.50 4.13 -11.72
C SER A 201 -22.84 3.27 -12.94
N GLY A 202 -21.92 2.36 -13.29
CA GLY A 202 -22.02 1.46 -14.45
C GLY A 202 -21.09 1.82 -15.61
N ASP A 203 -20.20 2.80 -15.44
CA ASP A 203 -19.15 3.14 -16.42
C ASP A 203 -18.24 1.93 -16.70
N ILE A 204 -18.02 1.09 -15.69
CA ILE A 204 -17.40 -0.23 -15.81
C ILE A 204 -18.50 -1.29 -15.69
N SER A 205 -18.77 -2.00 -16.79
CA SER A 205 -19.73 -3.11 -16.79
C SER A 205 -19.25 -4.30 -15.96
N ALA A 206 -20.17 -5.09 -15.42
CA ALA A 206 -19.85 -6.30 -14.64
C ALA A 206 -18.97 -7.30 -15.43
N VAL A 207 -19.21 -7.44 -16.73
CA VAL A 207 -18.41 -8.28 -17.66
C VAL A 207 -16.98 -7.77 -17.80
N ARG A 208 -16.81 -6.43 -17.92
CA ARG A 208 -15.47 -5.84 -17.97
C ARG A 208 -14.77 -6.01 -16.62
N PHE A 209 -15.45 -5.71 -15.52
CA PHE A 209 -14.89 -5.81 -14.17
C PHE A 209 -14.47 -7.24 -13.80
N SER A 210 -15.28 -8.26 -14.17
CA SER A 210 -14.95 -9.66 -13.91
C SER A 210 -13.74 -10.14 -14.73
N SER A 211 -13.53 -9.64 -15.94
CA SER A 211 -12.41 -10.02 -16.81
C SER A 211 -11.10 -9.27 -16.49
N MET A 212 -11.18 -8.00 -16.07
CA MET A 212 -10.03 -7.14 -15.77
C MET A 212 -8.98 -7.76 -14.83
N THR A 213 -7.72 -7.36 -15.04
CA THR A 213 -6.56 -7.75 -14.23
C THR A 213 -6.37 -6.83 -13.03
N SER A 214 -5.61 -7.28 -12.02
CA SER A 214 -5.29 -6.46 -10.84
C SER A 214 -4.48 -5.20 -11.17
N GLN A 215 -3.71 -5.22 -12.26
CA GLN A 215 -2.95 -4.05 -12.73
C GLN A 215 -3.89 -3.02 -13.37
N GLU A 216 -4.87 -3.46 -14.17
CA GLU A 216 -5.87 -2.58 -14.79
C GLU A 216 -6.86 -1.98 -13.80
N MET A 217 -7.08 -2.60 -12.64
CA MET A 217 -7.91 -2.07 -11.55
C MET A 217 -7.16 -1.12 -10.58
N ALA A 218 -5.83 -1.07 -10.63
CA ALA A 218 -5.05 -0.20 -9.75
C ALA A 218 -5.31 1.31 -10.01
N SER A 219 -4.96 2.17 -9.05
CA SER A 219 -5.00 3.62 -9.24
C SER A 219 -4.08 4.06 -10.39
N GLU A 220 -4.34 5.22 -11.00
CA GLU A 220 -3.54 5.73 -12.11
C GLU A 220 -2.08 5.99 -11.69
N GLU A 221 -1.86 6.52 -10.48
CA GLU A 221 -0.53 6.67 -9.89
C GLU A 221 0.20 5.32 -9.76
N ARG A 222 -0.51 4.28 -9.29
CA ARG A 222 0.07 2.94 -9.14
C ARG A 222 0.39 2.31 -10.50
N LYS A 223 -0.48 2.47 -11.50
CA LYS A 223 -0.24 2.05 -12.89
C LYS A 223 0.97 2.75 -13.50
N ALA A 224 1.11 4.06 -13.29
CA ALA A 224 2.25 4.83 -13.77
C ALA A 224 3.55 4.37 -13.09
N ALA A 225 3.52 4.14 -11.77
CA ALA A 225 4.67 3.60 -11.03
C ALA A 225 5.08 2.21 -11.52
N ASP A 226 4.13 1.27 -11.66
CA ASP A 226 4.40 -0.09 -12.14
C ASP A 226 4.86 -0.11 -13.61
N SER A 227 4.33 0.79 -14.46
CA SER A 227 4.82 0.99 -15.83
C SER A 227 6.26 1.48 -15.86
N LYS A 228 6.61 2.47 -15.02
CA LYS A 228 7.98 2.99 -14.91
C LYS A 228 8.96 1.94 -14.39
N ILE A 229 8.55 1.13 -13.41
CA ILE A 229 9.35 -0.02 -12.93
C ILE A 229 9.55 -1.03 -14.05
N LYS A 230 8.51 -1.33 -14.85
CA LYS A 230 8.60 -2.25 -15.99
C LYS A 230 9.57 -1.74 -17.06
N GLU A 231 9.53 -0.44 -17.38
CA GLU A 231 10.45 0.22 -18.32
C GLU A 231 11.89 0.22 -17.80
N GLN A 232 12.10 0.56 -16.52
CA GLN A 232 13.42 0.51 -15.87
C GLN A 232 14.00 -0.91 -15.83
N ASN A 233 13.17 -1.93 -15.54
CA ASN A 233 13.58 -3.33 -15.56
C ASN A 233 13.94 -3.77 -16.98
N PHE A 234 13.17 -3.35 -17.99
CA PHE A 234 13.48 -3.62 -19.39
C PHE A 234 14.81 -2.98 -19.80
N GLN A 235 14.99 -1.68 -19.51
CA GLN A 235 16.22 -0.95 -19.80
C GLN A 235 17.44 -1.56 -19.08
N SER A 236 17.29 -1.95 -17.81
CA SER A 236 18.38 -2.58 -17.03
C SER A 236 18.71 -4.00 -17.50
N SER A 237 17.76 -4.68 -18.16
CA SER A 237 17.99 -5.99 -18.79
C SER A 237 18.63 -5.89 -20.16
N LEU A 238 18.68 -4.70 -20.78
CA LEU A 238 19.45 -4.47 -22.00
C LEU A 238 20.92 -4.33 -21.60
N GLY A 239 21.73 -5.34 -21.92
CA GLY A 239 23.18 -5.26 -21.72
C GLY A 239 23.76 -4.07 -22.47
N ALA A 240 24.58 -3.27 -21.78
CA ALA A 240 25.30 -2.18 -22.43
C ALA A 240 26.20 -2.75 -23.53
N GLY A 241 25.89 -2.41 -24.79
CA GLY A 241 26.76 -2.77 -25.91
C GLY A 241 28.13 -2.14 -25.73
N GLU A 242 29.20 -2.91 -25.95
CA GLU A 242 30.56 -2.37 -25.89
C GLU A 242 30.72 -1.24 -26.92
N GLN A 243 30.76 0.01 -26.44
CA GLN A 243 30.93 1.18 -27.28
C GLN A 243 32.40 1.31 -27.72
N GLN A 244 32.80 0.45 -28.65
CA GLN A 244 34.12 0.47 -29.27
C GLN A 244 34.16 1.55 -30.35
N ALA A 245 35.23 2.35 -30.39
CA ALA A 245 35.39 3.41 -31.39
C ALA A 245 35.46 2.82 -32.81
N GLU A 246 34.61 3.31 -33.71
CA GLU A 246 34.72 3.04 -35.15
C GLU A 246 35.79 3.95 -35.76
N THR A 247 36.65 3.37 -36.59
CA THR A 247 37.58 4.08 -37.47
C THR A 247 37.34 3.69 -38.92
N ASP A 248 37.56 4.67 -39.79
CA ASP A 248 37.57 4.54 -41.24
C ASP A 248 38.97 4.27 -41.80
N ALA A 249 40.03 4.19 -40.98
CA ALA A 249 41.40 3.91 -41.41
C ALA A 249 41.53 2.57 -42.17
N PHE A 250 40.69 1.59 -41.84
CA PHE A 250 40.72 0.24 -42.41
C PHE A 250 39.50 -0.06 -43.28
N GLN A 251 39.74 -0.60 -44.48
CA GLN A 251 38.69 -1.11 -45.36
C GLN A 251 38.53 -2.62 -45.19
N CYS A 252 37.30 -3.09 -45.00
CA CYS A 252 37.03 -4.52 -44.87
C CYS A 252 37.09 -5.24 -46.22
N GLY A 253 37.95 -6.26 -46.37
CA GLY A 253 38.04 -7.05 -47.61
C GLY A 253 36.75 -7.78 -48.04
N ARG A 254 35.84 -8.11 -47.10
CA ARG A 254 34.60 -8.86 -47.40
C ARG A 254 33.43 -7.97 -47.85
N CYS A 255 33.18 -6.86 -47.14
CA CYS A 255 32.04 -5.96 -47.43
C CYS A 255 32.46 -4.62 -48.05
N LYS A 256 33.76 -4.37 -48.24
CA LYS A 256 34.37 -3.14 -48.77
C LYS A 256 34.08 -1.85 -48.01
N GLN A 257 33.36 -1.90 -46.88
CA GLN A 257 33.08 -0.74 -46.04
C GLN A 257 34.28 -0.37 -45.15
N ARG A 258 34.37 0.91 -44.81
CA ARG A 258 35.36 1.51 -43.90
C ARG A 258 34.76 1.77 -42.53
N LYS A 259 34.15 0.73 -41.94
CA LYS A 259 33.61 0.74 -40.57
C LYS A 259 34.24 -0.41 -39.80
N CYS A 260 35.29 -0.08 -39.06
CA CYS A 260 36.15 -1.05 -38.40
C CYS A 260 36.50 -0.56 -37.00
N ARG A 261 36.61 -1.47 -36.04
CA ARG A 261 37.23 -1.20 -34.73
C ARG A 261 38.56 -1.93 -34.67
N TYR A 262 39.56 -1.34 -34.02
CA TYR A 262 40.89 -1.95 -33.89
C TYR A 262 41.35 -1.98 -32.43
N ARG A 263 42.20 -2.95 -32.12
CA ARG A 263 42.99 -2.99 -30.89
C ARG A 263 44.41 -3.40 -31.22
N GLN A 264 45.39 -2.78 -30.57
CA GLN A 264 46.79 -3.15 -30.68
C GLN A 264 47.16 -4.05 -29.50
N ALA A 265 47.99 -5.07 -29.75
CA ALA A 265 48.57 -5.90 -28.71
C ALA A 265 49.94 -6.41 -29.15
N GLN A 266 50.91 -6.37 -28.24
CA GLN A 266 52.21 -7.00 -28.46
C GLN A 266 52.03 -8.52 -28.36
N THR A 267 52.13 -9.22 -29.49
CA THR A 267 52.03 -10.70 -29.55
C THR A 267 53.32 -11.36 -30.04
N ARG A 268 54.43 -10.62 -30.04
CA ARG A 268 55.77 -11.02 -30.49
C ARG A 268 56.83 -10.45 -29.55
N SER A 269 58.09 -10.79 -29.78
CA SER A 269 59.27 -10.23 -29.09
C SER A 269 59.27 -8.70 -29.06
N ALA A 270 59.97 -8.11 -28.10
CA ALA A 270 60.02 -6.65 -27.92
C ALA A 270 60.65 -5.90 -29.11
N ASP A 271 61.43 -6.61 -29.93
CA ASP A 271 62.11 -6.08 -31.14
C ASP A 271 61.17 -5.96 -32.35
N GLU A 272 59.95 -6.51 -32.30
CA GLU A 272 58.95 -6.44 -33.36
C GLU A 272 57.81 -5.45 -33.02
N PRO A 273 57.20 -4.76 -34.00
CA PRO A 273 56.12 -3.81 -33.74
C PRO A 273 54.81 -4.47 -33.25
N MET A 274 53.93 -3.67 -32.63
CA MET A 274 52.65 -4.13 -32.12
C MET A 274 51.74 -4.68 -33.22
N THR A 275 51.17 -5.87 -32.99
CA THR A 275 50.19 -6.46 -33.90
C THR A 275 48.83 -5.77 -33.75
N THR A 276 48.30 -5.26 -34.86
CA THR A 276 46.98 -4.61 -34.89
C THR A 276 45.90 -5.61 -35.28
N PHE A 277 44.92 -5.80 -34.41
CA PHE A 277 43.74 -6.63 -34.65
C PHE A 277 42.57 -5.74 -35.07
N VAL A 278 42.02 -5.97 -36.26
CA VAL A 278 40.89 -5.20 -36.80
C VAL A 278 39.66 -6.08 -36.90
N THR A 279 38.50 -5.55 -36.51
CA THR A 279 37.18 -6.18 -36.70
C THR A 279 36.25 -5.21 -37.43
N CYS A 280 35.69 -5.62 -38.57
CA CYS A 280 34.66 -4.85 -39.25
C CYS A 280 33.36 -4.85 -38.42
N THR A 281 32.73 -3.70 -38.22
CA THR A 281 31.51 -3.59 -37.40
C THR A 281 30.25 -4.02 -38.14
N ASN A 282 30.22 -3.89 -39.47
CA ASN A 282 29.08 -4.36 -40.28
C ASN A 282 29.08 -5.90 -40.44
N CYS A 283 30.12 -6.49 -41.04
CA CYS A 283 30.13 -7.93 -41.36
C CYS A 283 30.85 -8.83 -40.34
N ASN A 284 31.30 -8.28 -39.20
CA ASN A 284 32.08 -8.96 -38.15
C ASN A 284 33.32 -9.74 -38.62
N ASN A 285 33.82 -9.47 -39.84
CA ASN A 285 35.09 -10.05 -40.31
C ASN A 285 36.27 -9.56 -39.46
N ARG A 286 37.19 -10.46 -39.12
CA ARG A 286 38.34 -10.18 -38.24
C ARG A 286 39.64 -10.51 -38.96
N TRP A 287 40.63 -9.63 -38.87
CA TRP A 287 41.97 -9.85 -39.40
C TRP A 287 43.02 -9.17 -38.53
N LYS A 288 44.30 -9.51 -38.76
CA LYS A 288 45.44 -8.91 -38.08
C LYS A 288 46.53 -8.55 -39.10
N PHE A 289 47.34 -7.57 -38.76
CA PHE A 289 48.61 -7.29 -39.43
C PHE A 289 49.67 -6.92 -38.38
N SER A 290 50.92 -7.26 -38.69
CA SER A 290 52.13 -7.06 -37.88
C SER A 290 53.19 -6.45 -38.78
#